data_AF-A0A9P9WLV3-F1
#
_entry.id   AF-A0A9P9WLV3-F1
#
_cell.length_a   1.000
_cell.length_b   1.000
_cell.length_c   1.000
_cell.angle_alpha   90.00
_cell.angle_beta   90.00
_cell.angle_gamma   90.00
#
_symmetry.space_group_name_H-M   'P 1'
#
loop_
_entity.id
_entity.type
_entity.pdbx_description
1 polymer ?
#
loop_
_entity_poly.entity_id
_entity_poly.type
_entity_poly.pdbx_seq_one_letter_code
_entity_poly.pdbx_strand_id
1 'polypeptide(L)'
;MWDWVSGNKPQFDLVTITPPWIYGPYGADLKSTKHLCESLSLLRSMVDGEGVVPFDFGGYADAREISAAHVLARQVAEAGGQRFWVGQGFQYQSAIDTAKVRVPEL
;
A
#
# COMPACT_ATOMS: atom_id res chain seq x y z
N MET A 1 6.58 -19.70 -0.14
CA MET A 1 7.10 -19.24 1.17
C MET A 1 6.71 -20.22 2.27
N TRP A 2 5.42 -20.51 2.46
CA TRP A 2 4.94 -21.46 3.48
C TRP A 2 5.50 -22.88 3.31
N ASP A 3 5.51 -23.42 2.09
CA ASP A 3 6.11 -24.73 1.80
C ASP A 3 7.59 -24.77 2.16
N TRP A 4 8.32 -23.68 1.89
CA TRP A 4 9.73 -23.57 2.23
C TRP A 4 9.95 -23.56 3.74
N VAL A 5 9.15 -22.82 4.51
CA VAL A 5 9.23 -22.80 5.98
C VAL A 5 8.93 -24.18 6.56
N SER A 6 7.88 -24.84 6.07
CA SER A 6 7.51 -26.20 6.50
C SER A 6 8.63 -27.22 6.24
N GLY A 7 9.25 -27.15 5.06
CA GLY A 7 10.34 -28.05 4.66
C GLY A 7 11.68 -27.77 5.34
N ASN A 8 12.00 -26.51 5.64
CA ASN A 8 13.34 -26.12 6.13
C ASN A 8 13.39 -25.84 7.64
N LYS A 9 12.25 -25.62 8.32
CA LYS A 9 12.15 -25.36 9.76
C LYS A 9 13.18 -24.33 10.27
N PRO A 10 13.16 -23.10 9.73
CA PRO A 10 14.12 -22.07 10.10
C PRO A 10 14.01 -21.67 11.58
N GLN A 11 15.06 -21.05 12.12
CA GLN A 11 15.09 -20.51 13.49
C GLN A 11 14.39 -19.15 13.63
N PHE A 12 13.64 -18.73 12.62
CA PHE A 12 12.89 -17.48 12.59
C PHE A 12 11.45 -17.75 12.17
N ASP A 13 10.53 -16.86 12.58
CA ASP A 13 9.14 -16.92 12.16
C ASP A 13 8.92 -16.21 10.82
N LEU A 14 8.06 -16.77 9.98
CA LEU A 14 7.55 -16.11 8.79
C LEU A 14 6.25 -15.37 9.11
N VAL A 15 6.19 -14.09 8.78
CA VAL A 15 4.98 -13.27 8.84
C VAL A 15 4.78 -12.61 7.48
N THR A 16 3.55 -12.56 6.97
CA THR A 16 3.26 -11.85 5.71
C THR A 16 2.26 -10.73 5.94
N ILE A 17 2.57 -9.54 5.42
CA ILE A 17 1.67 -8.39 5.35
C ILE A 17 1.26 -8.24 3.88
N THR A 18 -0.04 -8.32 3.60
CA THR A 18 -0.57 -8.36 2.23
C THR A 18 -1.45 -7.13 1.98
N PRO A 19 -0.86 -5.99 1.60
CA PRO A 19 -1.62 -4.80 1.25
C PRO A 19 -2.17 -4.87 -0.19
N PRO A 20 -3.24 -4.13 -0.51
CA PRO A 20 -3.64 -3.81 -1.88
C PRO A 20 -2.77 -2.65 -2.41
N TRP A 21 -3.32 -1.69 -3.16
CA TRP A 21 -2.59 -0.48 -3.55
C TRP A 21 -2.00 0.24 -2.33
N ILE A 22 -0.77 0.73 -2.44
CA ILE A 22 -0.08 1.42 -1.35
C ILE A 22 -0.05 2.91 -1.64
N TYR A 23 -0.73 3.71 -0.82
CA TYR A 23 -0.72 5.17 -0.91
C TYR A 23 -0.22 5.78 0.39
N GLY A 24 0.32 6.99 0.34
CA GLY A 24 0.74 7.69 1.54
C GLY A 24 1.86 8.69 1.28
N PRO A 25 2.21 9.49 2.28
CA PRO A 25 3.29 10.44 2.18
C PRO A 25 4.64 9.73 2.05
N TYR A 26 5.57 10.34 1.31
CA TYR A 26 6.96 9.93 1.34
C TYR A 26 7.55 10.25 2.71
N GLY A 27 8.32 9.31 3.27
CA GLY A 27 9.02 9.50 4.54
C GLY A 27 10.25 10.42 4.45
N ALA A 28 10.67 10.79 3.25
CA ALA A 28 11.79 11.68 2.98
C ALA A 28 11.39 12.75 1.96
N ASP A 29 12.15 13.84 1.92
CA ASP A 29 11.90 14.94 0.97
C ASP A 29 11.98 14.44 -0.47
N LEU A 30 10.88 14.65 -1.20
CA LEU A 30 10.76 14.23 -2.58
C LEU A 30 11.51 15.21 -3.49
N LYS A 31 12.56 14.73 -4.16
CA LYS A 31 13.36 15.53 -5.11
C LYS A 31 12.82 15.51 -6.54
N SER A 32 12.04 14.49 -6.91
CA SER A 32 11.47 14.33 -8.25
C SER A 32 10.30 13.35 -8.25
N THR A 33 9.33 13.59 -9.14
CA THR A 33 8.21 12.68 -9.44
C THR A 33 8.41 11.90 -10.74
N LYS A 34 9.61 11.92 -11.34
CA LYS A 34 9.88 11.25 -12.62
C LYS A 34 9.76 9.72 -12.54
N HIS A 35 10.02 9.17 -11.37
CA HIS A 35 10.05 7.72 -11.12
C HIS A 35 9.20 7.39 -9.89
N LEU A 36 7.89 7.57 -10.02
CA LEU A 36 6.94 7.12 -9.01
C LEU A 36 6.86 5.59 -9.02
N CYS A 37 6.59 4.98 -7.86
CA CYS A 37 6.19 3.58 -7.84
C CYS A 37 4.85 3.40 -8.57
N GLU A 38 4.50 2.16 -8.89
CA GLU A 38 3.31 1.83 -9.68
C GLU A 38 2.02 2.37 -9.04
N SER A 39 1.84 2.16 -7.73
CA SER A 39 0.64 2.64 -7.03
C SER A 39 0.51 4.16 -7.12
N LEU A 40 1.57 4.91 -6.86
CA LEU A 40 1.56 6.37 -6.94
C LEU A 40 1.43 6.87 -8.38
N SER A 41 1.95 6.14 -9.36
CA SER A 41 1.74 6.43 -10.79
C SER A 41 0.27 6.32 -11.17
N LEU A 42 -0.42 5.29 -10.68
CA LEU A 42 -1.86 5.13 -10.86
C LEU A 42 -2.65 6.27 -10.19
N LEU A 43 -2.30 6.62 -8.95
CA LEU A 43 -2.96 7.74 -8.26
C LEU A 43 -2.72 9.06 -8.99
N ARG A 44 -1.52 9.25 -9.54
CA ARG A 44 -1.15 10.44 -10.32
C ARG A 44 -1.96 10.56 -11.61
N SER A 45 -2.14 9.47 -12.37
CA SER A 45 -2.91 9.51 -13.62
C SER A 45 -4.39 9.82 -13.39
N MET A 46 -4.96 9.40 -12.25
CA MET A 46 -6.32 9.79 -11.84
C MET A 46 -6.43 11.29 -11.58
N VAL A 47 -5.43 11.87 -10.91
CA VAL A 47 -5.40 13.29 -10.52
C VAL A 47 -5.14 14.18 -11.72
N ASP A 48 -4.19 13.82 -12.59
CA ASP A 48 -3.85 14.59 -13.81
C ASP A 48 -4.94 14.51 -14.89
N GLY A 49 -5.97 13.68 -14.68
CA GLY A 49 -7.10 13.58 -15.59
C GLY A 49 -6.74 12.95 -16.94
N GLU A 50 -5.77 12.03 -16.97
CA GLU A 50 -5.26 11.36 -18.19
C GLU A 50 -6.29 10.41 -18.85
N GLY A 51 -7.59 10.61 -18.63
CA GLY A 51 -8.69 9.80 -19.13
C GLY A 51 -9.22 8.80 -18.10
N VAL A 52 -9.99 7.83 -18.58
CA VAL A 52 -10.55 6.77 -17.72
C VAL A 52 -9.45 5.78 -17.37
N VAL A 53 -9.00 5.82 -16.13
CA VAL A 53 -8.05 4.85 -15.60
C VAL A 53 -8.72 3.47 -15.51
N PRO A 54 -8.17 2.41 -16.15
CA PRO A 54 -8.72 1.07 -16.04
C PRO A 54 -8.80 0.63 -14.58
N PHE A 55 -9.92 0.04 -14.21
CA PHE A 55 -10.07 -0.54 -12.88
C PHE A 55 -9.15 -1.75 -12.74
N ASP A 56 -8.46 -1.83 -11.60
CA ASP A 56 -7.63 -2.97 -11.23
C ASP A 56 -8.06 -3.53 -9.87
N PHE A 57 -7.94 -2.73 -8.82
CA PHE A 57 -8.26 -3.16 -7.45
C PHE A 57 -9.00 -2.08 -6.64
N GLY A 58 -10.05 -2.50 -5.91
CA GLY A 58 -10.93 -1.62 -5.12
C GLY A 58 -10.47 -1.41 -3.67
N GLY A 59 -9.16 -1.48 -3.41
CA GLY A 59 -8.62 -1.34 -2.07
C GLY A 59 -7.29 -0.59 -2.05
N TYR A 60 -7.02 0.08 -0.95
CA TYR A 60 -5.74 0.72 -0.68
C TYR A 60 -5.30 0.48 0.76
N ALA A 61 -4.02 0.67 1.06
CA ALA A 61 -3.47 0.72 2.40
C ALA A 61 -2.57 1.95 2.52
N ASP A 62 -2.64 2.60 3.68
CA ASP A 62 -1.75 3.71 3.97
C ASP A 62 -0.33 3.17 4.24
N ALA A 63 0.69 3.77 3.61
CA ALA A 63 2.09 3.39 3.78
C ALA A 63 2.54 3.42 5.26
N ARG A 64 1.95 4.31 6.08
CA ARG A 64 2.21 4.42 7.52
C ARG A 64 1.59 3.25 8.28
N GLU A 65 0.39 2.80 7.90
CA GLU A 65 -0.27 1.63 8.49
C GLU A 65 0.52 0.35 8.17
N ILE A 66 0.99 0.22 6.94
CA ILE A 66 1.86 -0.89 6.53
C ILE A 66 3.16 -0.87 7.33
N SER A 67 3.78 0.30 7.49
CA SER A 67 5.00 0.45 8.29
C SER A 67 4.79 0.04 9.75
N ALA A 68 3.69 0.50 10.37
CA ALA A 68 3.32 0.09 11.72
C ALA A 68 3.08 -1.42 11.82
N ALA A 69 2.40 -2.03 10.85
CA ALA A 69 2.19 -3.47 10.79
C ALA A 69 3.51 -4.26 10.74
N HIS A 70 4.51 -3.79 9.99
CA HIS A 70 5.83 -4.41 9.95
C HIS A 70 6.55 -4.33 11.30
N VAL A 71 6.44 -3.19 12.01
CA VAL A 71 7.02 -3.03 13.34
C VAL A 71 6.35 -4.00 14.33
N LEU A 72 5.02 -4.08 14.31
CA LEU A 72 4.25 -4.98 15.17
C LEU A 72 4.53 -6.46 14.86
N ALA A 73 4.64 -6.84 13.58
CA ALA A 73 4.98 -8.20 13.17
C ALA A 73 6.32 -8.69 13.76
N ARG A 74 7.24 -7.76 14.04
CA ARG A 74 8.52 -8.07 14.69
C ARG A 74 8.41 -8.13 16.23
N GLN A 75 7.50 -7.37 16.82
CA GLN A 75 7.43 -7.17 18.28
C GLN A 75 6.46 -8.13 18.96
N VAL A 76 5.42 -8.57 18.27
CA VAL A 76 4.36 -9.43 18.80
C VAL A 76 4.67 -10.87 18.42
N ALA A 77 4.98 -11.72 19.41
CA ALA A 77 5.36 -13.11 19.18
C ALA A 77 4.25 -13.91 18.46
N GLU A 78 2.99 -13.63 18.78
CA GLU A 78 1.80 -14.25 18.21
C GLU A 78 1.60 -13.90 16.71
N ALA A 79 2.32 -12.89 16.20
CA ALA A 79 2.34 -12.59 14.77
C ALA A 79 3.07 -13.67 13.96
N GLY A 80 3.94 -14.46 14.60
CA GLY A 80 4.68 -15.55 13.97
C GLY A 80 3.76 -16.56 13.28
N GLY A 81 4.05 -16.88 12.02
CA GLY A 81 3.27 -17.81 11.23
C GLY A 81 1.94 -17.26 10.69
N GLN A 82 1.65 -15.97 10.91
CA GLN A 82 0.39 -15.35 10.49
C GLN A 82 0.46 -14.62 9.15
N ARG A 83 -0.73 -14.39 8.60
CA ARG A 83 -0.97 -13.58 7.40
C ARG A 83 -1.90 -12.44 7.75
N PHE A 84 -1.43 -11.21 7.59
CA PHE A 84 -2.21 -10.01 7.89
C PHE A 84 -2.58 -9.28 6.62
N TRP A 85 -3.88 -9.11 6.39
CA TRP A 85 -4.38 -8.12 5.45
C TRP A 85 -4.38 -6.75 6.12
N VAL A 86 -3.76 -5.78 5.45
CA VAL A 86 -3.76 -4.37 5.86
C VAL A 86 -4.35 -3.61 4.68
N GLY A 87 -5.54 -3.04 4.84
CA GLY A 87 -6.19 -2.34 3.75
C GLY A 87 -7.58 -1.83 4.10
N GLN A 88 -8.07 -0.97 3.22
CA GLN A 88 -9.31 -0.23 3.30
C GLN A 88 -9.93 -0.18 1.90
N GLY A 89 -11.22 0.12 1.80
CA GLY A 89 -11.90 0.28 0.51
C GLY A 89 -11.39 1.48 -0.27
N PHE A 90 -11.26 1.35 -1.58
CA PHE A 90 -10.85 2.42 -2.48
C PHE A 90 -11.76 2.49 -3.70
N GLN A 91 -12.30 3.68 -3.96
CA GLN A 91 -13.12 3.97 -5.13
C GLN A 91 -12.46 5.11 -5.91
N TYR A 92 -12.15 4.86 -7.18
CA TYR A 92 -11.36 5.79 -8.00
C TYR A 92 -12.10 7.12 -8.15
N GLN A 93 -13.43 7.09 -8.37
CA GLN A 93 -14.24 8.31 -8.48
C GLN A 93 -14.18 9.14 -7.20
N SER A 94 -14.31 8.51 -6.03
CA SER A 94 -14.21 9.22 -4.74
C SER A 94 -12.82 9.84 -4.53
N ALA A 95 -11.76 9.20 -5.02
CA ALA A 95 -10.41 9.76 -4.97
C ALA A 95 -10.28 11.01 -5.85
N ILE A 96 -10.77 10.95 -7.09
CA ILE A 96 -10.79 12.09 -8.02
C ILE A 96 -11.61 13.25 -7.46
N ASP A 97 -12.81 12.97 -6.96
CA ASP A 97 -13.69 14.00 -6.39
C ASP A 97 -13.08 14.64 -5.15
N THR A 98 -12.43 13.84 -4.30
CA THR A 98 -11.71 14.33 -3.12
C THR A 98 -10.54 15.22 -3.52
N ALA A 99 -9.77 14.84 -4.55
CA ALA A 99 -8.64 15.64 -5.04
C ALA A 99 -9.11 17.03 -5.49
N LYS A 100 -10.16 17.10 -6.32
CA LYS A 100 -10.74 18.37 -6.80
C LYS A 100 -11.22 19.30 -5.67
N VAL A 101 -11.73 18.73 -4.57
CA VAL A 101 -12.21 19.52 -3.42
C VAL A 101 -11.06 19.97 -2.52
N ARG A 102 -10.08 19.10 -2.29
CA ARG A 102 -9.00 19.32 -1.31
C ARG A 102 -7.80 20.05 -1.88
N VAL A 103 -7.59 19.95 -3.19
CA VAL A 103 -6.47 20.53 -3.93
C VAL A 103 -7.02 21.15 -5.22
N PRO A 104 -7.84 22.21 -5.12
CA PRO A 104 -8.57 22.79 -6.26
C PRO A 104 -7.67 23.37 -7.37
N GLU A 105 -6.38 23.56 -7.10
CA GLU A 105 -5.36 23.96 -8.07
C GLU A 105 -4.85 22.81 -8.96
N LEU A 106 -5.17 21.55 -8.62
CA LEU A 106 -4.98 20.37 -9.48
C LEU A 106 -6.21 20.17 -10.38
#